data_AF-A0A2T6KRT2-F1
#
_entry.id   AF-A0A2T6KRT2-F1
#
_cell.length_a   1.000
_cell.length_b   1.000
_cell.length_c   1.000
_cell.angle_alpha   90.00
_cell.angle_beta   90.00
_cell.angle_gamma   90.00
#
_symmetry.space_group_name_H-M   'P 1'
#
loop_
_entity.id
_entity.type
_entity.pdbx_description
1 polymer ?
#
loop_
_entity_poly.entity_id
_entity_poly.type
_entity_poly.pdbx_seq_one_letter_code
_entity_poly.pdbx_strand_id
1 'polypeptide(L)'
;MSHIYQPVMLKVLLENGGHATVEQIAKALLSYDQSQVEYYSIRTKTMVGQVLTKNGVVTPTKDGTKITGYRLNQEGLTEAERASLSTICDSRLDDFTNSRGDAIWSHRGAGREYLPGSIRYQVLKRAKYRCELCGGLEGQAALQVDHILPKARGGADDLFNFQALCSTCNANKRDTDDTDFRGVAETYSDREVDCIFCELGAGRIIAENELCIAIEDGFPVTQHHTLIIPKRHVADYFDLYQPERNAIETMLHVQRQRILDQDPKVTGFNVGINAGVSAGQTVFHVHVHLIPRRDGDAADPKGGVRGVIPGKQKY
;
A
#
# COMPACT_ATOMS: atom_id res chain seq x y z
N MET A 1 -33.82 -17.28 -5.65
CA MET A 1 -32.66 -17.23 -4.73
C MET A 1 -31.68 -16.21 -5.29
N SER A 2 -31.52 -15.07 -4.63
CA SER A 2 -30.84 -13.88 -5.17
C SER A 2 -29.34 -13.83 -4.87
N HIS A 3 -28.81 -14.74 -4.05
CA HIS A 3 -27.40 -14.78 -3.65
C HIS A 3 -26.88 -16.23 -3.68
N ILE A 4 -25.64 -16.45 -4.15
CA ILE A 4 -25.01 -17.78 -4.29
C ILE A 4 -24.93 -18.55 -2.96
N TYR A 5 -24.97 -17.85 -1.82
CA TYR A 5 -24.92 -18.45 -0.48
C TYR A 5 -26.22 -19.16 -0.05
N GLN A 6 -27.37 -18.72 -0.57
CA GLN A 6 -28.65 -19.36 -0.25
C GLN A 6 -28.73 -20.81 -0.77
N PRO A 7 -28.45 -21.11 -2.05
CA PRO A 7 -28.45 -22.49 -2.53
C PRO A 7 -27.32 -23.33 -1.91
N VAL A 8 -26.18 -22.74 -1.53
CA VAL A 8 -25.10 -23.47 -0.84
C VAL A 8 -25.53 -23.92 0.55
N MET A 9 -26.16 -23.05 1.34
CA MET A 9 -26.69 -23.43 2.65
C MET A 9 -27.73 -24.54 2.53
N LEU A 10 -28.67 -24.42 1.58
CA LEU A 10 -29.68 -25.44 1.34
C LEU A 10 -29.06 -26.78 0.92
N LYS A 11 -28.04 -26.75 0.07
CA LYS A 11 -27.29 -27.95 -0.33
C LYS A 11 -26.66 -28.66 0.87
N VAL A 12 -25.96 -27.92 1.74
CA VAL A 12 -25.33 -28.48 2.95
C VAL A 12 -26.37 -29.10 3.88
N LEU A 13 -27.52 -28.44 4.07
CA LEU A 13 -28.60 -28.99 4.88
C LEU A 13 -29.16 -30.27 4.28
N LEU A 14 -29.39 -30.32 2.96
CA LEU A 14 -29.91 -31.50 2.28
C LEU A 14 -28.93 -32.70 2.35
N GLU A 15 -27.64 -32.46 2.20
CA GLU A 15 -26.59 -33.49 2.29
C GLU A 15 -26.42 -34.05 3.71
N ASN A 16 -26.85 -33.31 4.74
CA ASN A 16 -26.76 -33.72 6.15
C ASN A 16 -28.14 -34.03 6.76
N GLY A 17 -29.09 -34.53 5.97
CA GLY A 17 -30.38 -35.00 6.49
C GLY A 17 -31.26 -33.89 7.07
N GLY A 18 -31.14 -32.67 6.54
CA GLY A 18 -31.90 -31.49 6.94
C GLY A 18 -31.27 -30.64 8.04
N HIS A 19 -30.10 -31.02 8.57
CA HIS A 19 -29.45 -30.33 9.70
C HIS A 19 -27.94 -30.15 9.45
N ALA A 20 -27.39 -28.99 9.78
CA ALA A 20 -25.94 -28.76 9.76
C ALA A 20 -25.58 -27.67 10.79
N THR A 21 -24.38 -27.73 11.35
CA THR A 21 -23.88 -26.68 12.24
C THR A 21 -23.54 -25.43 11.44
N VAL A 22 -23.51 -24.28 12.13
CA VAL A 22 -23.08 -23.00 11.53
C VAL A 22 -21.68 -23.11 10.96
N GLU A 23 -20.79 -23.86 11.63
CA GLU A 23 -19.42 -24.09 11.16
C GLU A 23 -19.38 -24.90 9.86
N GLN A 24 -20.18 -25.96 9.74
CA GLN A 24 -20.27 -26.76 8.51
C GLN A 24 -20.77 -25.91 7.34
N ILE A 25 -21.80 -25.09 7.57
CA ILE A 25 -22.34 -24.18 6.55
C ILE A 25 -21.29 -23.12 6.18
N ALA A 26 -20.60 -22.52 7.15
CA ALA A 26 -19.57 -21.51 6.90
C ALA A 26 -18.40 -22.07 6.09
N LYS A 27 -17.91 -23.28 6.42
CA LYS A 27 -16.87 -23.97 5.64
C LYS A 27 -17.27 -24.19 4.18
N ALA A 28 -18.52 -24.55 3.93
CA ALA A 28 -19.04 -24.70 2.58
C ALA A 28 -19.13 -23.35 1.84
N LEU A 29 -19.63 -22.30 2.49
CA LEU A 29 -19.73 -20.96 1.91
C LEU A 29 -18.37 -20.39 1.51
N LEU A 30 -17.31 -20.64 2.30
CA LEU A 30 -15.95 -20.20 1.98
C LEU A 30 -15.45 -20.70 0.62
N SER A 31 -15.88 -21.89 0.18
CA SER A 31 -15.50 -22.43 -1.13
C SER A 31 -16.05 -21.64 -2.33
N TYR A 32 -17.09 -20.82 -2.11
CA TYR A 32 -17.74 -19.99 -3.12
C TYR A 32 -17.40 -18.50 -2.98
N ASP A 33 -16.64 -18.11 -1.95
CA ASP A 33 -16.17 -16.74 -1.78
C ASP A 33 -14.89 -16.52 -2.63
N GLN A 34 -15.07 -15.85 -3.77
CA GLN A 34 -14.01 -15.59 -4.73
C GLN A 34 -12.81 -14.85 -4.10
N SER A 35 -13.04 -13.95 -3.14
CA SER A 35 -11.97 -13.20 -2.47
C SER A 35 -11.11 -14.10 -1.58
N GLN A 36 -11.74 -15.05 -0.88
CA GLN A 36 -11.03 -16.02 -0.05
C GLN A 36 -10.27 -17.02 -0.93
N VAL A 37 -10.87 -17.48 -2.02
CA VAL A 37 -10.24 -18.36 -2.99
C VAL A 37 -8.98 -17.70 -3.59
N GLU A 38 -9.04 -16.41 -3.95
CA GLU A 38 -7.90 -15.66 -4.46
C GLU A 38 -6.78 -15.50 -3.41
N TYR A 39 -7.14 -15.15 -2.18
CA TYR A 39 -6.20 -15.04 -1.06
C TYR A 39 -5.43 -16.36 -0.83
N TYR A 40 -6.14 -17.47 -0.73
CA TYR A 40 -5.51 -18.78 -0.53
C TYR A 40 -4.76 -19.25 -1.77
N SER A 41 -5.20 -18.88 -2.97
CA SER A 41 -4.47 -19.17 -4.22
C SER A 41 -3.07 -18.55 -4.23
N ILE A 42 -2.93 -17.31 -3.76
CA ILE A 42 -1.61 -16.66 -3.61
C ILE A 42 -0.76 -17.42 -2.59
N ARG A 43 -1.31 -17.73 -1.41
CA ARG A 43 -0.57 -18.45 -0.36
C ARG A 43 -0.15 -19.87 -0.76
N THR A 44 -1.00 -20.56 -1.51
CA THR A 44 -0.66 -21.85 -2.10
C THR A 44 0.54 -21.72 -3.03
N LYS A 45 0.63 -20.66 -3.83
CA LYS A 45 1.76 -20.44 -4.74
C LYS A 45 3.04 -20.02 -4.04
N THR A 46 2.95 -19.08 -3.10
CA THR A 46 4.13 -18.42 -2.51
C THR A 46 4.70 -19.13 -1.29
N MET A 47 3.93 -20.00 -0.63
CA MET A 47 4.39 -20.69 0.58
C MET A 47 4.31 -22.20 0.43
N VAL A 48 3.10 -22.75 0.35
CA VAL A 48 2.89 -24.20 0.41
C VAL A 48 3.53 -24.89 -0.80
N GLY A 49 3.21 -24.41 -2.00
CA GLY A 49 3.74 -24.93 -3.25
C GLY A 49 5.25 -24.73 -3.37
N GLN A 50 5.79 -23.58 -2.95
CA GLN A 50 7.24 -23.35 -2.96
C GLN A 50 7.97 -24.34 -2.04
N VAL A 51 7.47 -24.55 -0.82
CA VAL A 51 8.08 -25.47 0.15
C VAL A 51 8.00 -26.90 -0.34
N LEU A 52 6.83 -27.38 -0.79
CA LEU A 52 6.68 -28.75 -1.24
C LEU A 52 7.45 -29.03 -2.54
N THR A 53 7.57 -28.05 -3.44
CA THR A 53 8.43 -28.17 -4.63
C THR A 53 9.91 -28.19 -4.25
N LYS A 54 10.36 -27.34 -3.32
CA LYS A 54 11.74 -27.36 -2.81
C LYS A 54 12.11 -28.70 -2.18
N ASN A 55 11.17 -29.35 -1.50
CA ASN A 55 11.36 -30.66 -0.87
C ASN A 55 11.09 -31.84 -1.83
N GLY A 56 10.89 -31.59 -3.13
CA GLY A 56 10.74 -32.64 -4.14
C GLY A 56 9.43 -33.44 -4.05
N VAL A 57 8.41 -32.93 -3.36
CA VAL A 57 7.13 -33.62 -3.17
C VAL A 57 6.17 -33.36 -4.33
N VAL A 58 6.15 -32.13 -4.85
CA VAL A 58 5.24 -31.70 -5.94
C VAL A 58 5.94 -30.90 -7.03
N THR A 59 5.43 -30.99 -8.25
CA THR A 59 5.81 -30.16 -9.40
C THR A 59 4.65 -29.23 -9.79
N PRO A 60 4.90 -27.93 -10.04
CA PRO A 60 3.86 -27.00 -10.46
C PRO A 60 3.40 -27.27 -11.90
N THR A 61 2.09 -27.33 -12.10
CA THR A 61 1.43 -27.31 -13.42
C THR A 61 1.32 -25.86 -13.89
N LYS A 62 1.79 -25.58 -15.11
CA LYS A 62 1.84 -24.22 -15.66
C LYS A 62 1.03 -24.10 -16.94
N ASP A 63 0.37 -22.96 -17.09
CA ASP A 63 -0.16 -22.45 -18.36
C ASP A 63 0.59 -21.15 -18.70
N GLY A 64 1.48 -21.22 -19.67
CA GLY A 64 2.50 -20.19 -19.91
C GLY A 64 3.36 -19.93 -18.67
N THR A 65 3.38 -18.69 -18.18
CA THR A 65 4.11 -18.28 -16.97
C THR A 65 3.31 -18.47 -15.68
N LYS A 66 2.01 -18.78 -15.77
CA LYS A 66 1.12 -18.87 -14.61
C LYS A 66 1.06 -20.29 -14.06
N ILE A 67 1.24 -20.42 -12.75
CA ILE A 67 0.97 -21.68 -12.04
C ILE A 67 -0.55 -21.83 -11.90
N THR A 68 -1.09 -22.90 -12.47
CA THR A 68 -2.51 -23.26 -12.46
C THR A 68 -2.82 -24.43 -11.53
N GLY A 69 -1.80 -25.19 -11.11
CA GLY A 69 -1.96 -26.28 -10.16
C GLY A 69 -0.64 -26.93 -9.76
N TYR A 70 -0.74 -28.09 -9.11
CA TYR A 70 0.40 -28.90 -8.68
C TYR A 70 0.12 -30.38 -8.94
N ARG A 71 1.18 -31.16 -9.17
CA ARG A 71 1.14 -32.62 -9.30
C ARG A 71 2.11 -33.23 -8.31
N LEU A 72 1.73 -34.34 -7.66
CA LEU A 72 2.66 -35.14 -6.88
C LEU A 72 3.74 -35.73 -7.79
N ASN A 73 4.98 -35.74 -7.34
CA ASN A 73 6.07 -36.32 -8.12
C ASN A 73 6.02 -37.86 -8.13
N GLN A 74 5.35 -38.46 -7.13
CA GLN A 74 5.09 -39.90 -7.09
C GLN A 74 3.88 -40.25 -7.98
N GLU A 75 4.11 -41.10 -8.97
CA GLU A 75 3.06 -41.66 -9.83
C GLU A 75 2.72 -43.10 -9.42
N GLY A 76 1.56 -43.61 -9.85
CA GLY A 76 1.21 -45.03 -9.70
C GLY A 76 0.78 -45.49 -8.29
N LEU A 77 0.51 -44.58 -7.36
CA LEU A 77 0.02 -44.92 -6.02
C LEU A 77 -1.29 -45.71 -6.09
N THR A 78 -1.30 -46.91 -5.48
CA THR A 78 -2.49 -47.73 -5.28
C THR A 78 -3.47 -47.05 -4.33
N GLU A 79 -4.75 -47.47 -4.34
CA GLU A 79 -5.75 -46.92 -3.41
C GLU A 79 -5.35 -47.14 -1.95
N ALA A 80 -4.76 -48.29 -1.63
CA ALA A 80 -4.28 -48.61 -0.28
C ALA A 80 -3.13 -47.68 0.15
N GLU A 81 -2.18 -47.39 -0.73
CA GLU A 81 -1.08 -46.46 -0.44
C GLU A 81 -1.59 -45.02 -0.29
N ARG A 82 -2.54 -44.59 -1.12
CA ARG A 82 -3.17 -43.27 -0.99
C ARG A 82 -3.92 -43.13 0.33
N ALA A 83 -4.67 -44.16 0.73
CA ALA A 83 -5.38 -44.18 2.00
C ALA A 83 -4.38 -44.12 3.17
N SER A 84 -3.32 -44.92 3.13
CA SER A 84 -2.26 -44.90 4.15
C SER A 84 -1.58 -43.54 4.28
N LEU A 85 -1.17 -42.93 3.15
CA LEU A 85 -0.57 -41.59 3.14
C LEU A 85 -1.56 -40.51 3.62
N SER A 86 -2.84 -40.63 3.28
CA SER A 86 -3.87 -39.71 3.75
C SER A 86 -4.04 -39.81 5.26
N THR A 87 -4.08 -41.02 5.82
CA THR A 87 -4.12 -41.24 7.27
C THR A 87 -2.88 -40.64 7.97
N ILE A 88 -1.70 -40.73 7.36
CA ILE A 88 -0.49 -40.08 7.90
C ILE A 88 -0.64 -38.55 7.87
N CYS A 89 -1.16 -37.99 6.79
CA CYS A 89 -1.46 -36.55 6.71
C CYS A 89 -2.47 -36.13 7.77
N ASP A 90 -3.56 -36.87 7.94
CA ASP A 90 -4.62 -36.60 8.92
C ASP A 90 -4.05 -36.67 10.35
N SER A 91 -3.29 -37.71 10.67
CA SER A 91 -2.60 -37.84 11.96
C SER A 91 -1.64 -36.67 12.21
N ARG A 92 -0.94 -36.17 11.19
CA ARG A 92 -0.06 -34.99 11.33
C ARG A 92 -0.84 -33.70 11.50
N LEU A 93 -2.00 -33.56 10.85
CA LEU A 93 -2.90 -32.43 11.04
C LEU A 93 -3.49 -32.44 12.45
N ASP A 94 -3.88 -33.61 12.95
CA ASP A 94 -4.38 -33.80 14.30
C ASP A 94 -3.29 -33.53 15.34
N ASP A 95 -2.08 -34.09 15.17
CA ASP A 95 -0.93 -33.81 16.03
C ASP A 95 -0.60 -32.32 16.06
N PHE A 96 -0.62 -31.67 14.90
CA PHE A 96 -0.37 -30.23 14.79
C PHE A 96 -1.46 -29.42 15.49
N THR A 97 -2.73 -29.82 15.35
CA THR A 97 -3.90 -29.18 15.98
C THR A 97 -3.92 -29.38 17.50
N ASN A 98 -3.57 -30.57 17.97
CA ASN A 98 -3.58 -30.95 19.38
C ASN A 98 -2.37 -30.45 20.16
N SER A 99 -1.17 -30.41 19.55
CA SER A 99 0.08 -29.98 20.21
C SER A 99 0.15 -28.48 20.52
N ARG A 100 -0.68 -27.66 19.88
CA ARG A 100 -0.74 -26.20 20.09
C ARG A 100 -2.13 -25.68 20.50
N GLY A 101 -3.17 -26.54 20.51
CA GLY A 101 -4.55 -26.15 20.86
C GLY A 101 -5.07 -24.94 20.07
N ASP A 102 -5.93 -24.14 20.69
CA ASP A 102 -6.46 -22.88 20.12
C ASP A 102 -5.36 -21.84 19.80
N ALA A 103 -4.12 -22.04 20.25
CA ALA A 103 -3.01 -21.11 20.04
C ALA A 103 -2.43 -21.14 18.61
N ILE A 104 -2.80 -22.10 17.76
CA ILE A 104 -2.47 -22.08 16.32
C ILE A 104 -3.20 -20.94 15.63
N TRP A 105 -4.41 -20.68 16.10
CA TRP A 105 -5.27 -19.62 15.63
C TRP A 105 -5.28 -18.43 16.56
N SER A 106 -4.64 -18.44 17.74
CA SER A 106 -4.65 -17.26 18.66
C SER A 106 -4.08 -15.99 18.02
N HIS A 107 -3.08 -16.11 17.13
CA HIS A 107 -2.59 -14.98 16.33
C HIS A 107 -3.61 -14.47 15.28
N ARG A 108 -4.68 -15.22 15.00
CA ARG A 108 -5.80 -14.85 14.12
C ARG A 108 -7.16 -14.74 14.82
N GLY A 109 -7.30 -15.27 16.03
CA GLY A 109 -8.57 -15.57 16.70
C GLY A 109 -8.70 -14.91 18.07
N ALA A 110 -7.59 -14.57 18.75
CA ALA A 110 -7.63 -13.75 19.94
C ALA A 110 -7.45 -12.27 19.56
N GLY A 111 -8.37 -11.72 18.77
CA GLY A 111 -8.37 -10.28 18.48
C GLY A 111 -9.09 -9.83 17.21
N ARG A 112 -9.39 -10.67 16.23
CA ARG A 112 -10.28 -10.28 15.13
C ARG A 112 -11.68 -10.81 15.39
N GLU A 113 -12.36 -10.21 16.36
CA GLU A 113 -13.82 -10.26 16.37
C GLU A 113 -14.32 -9.78 15.00
N TYR A 114 -15.36 -10.44 14.50
CA TYR A 114 -16.07 -10.02 13.30
C TYR A 114 -16.50 -8.55 13.47
N LEU A 115 -15.80 -7.65 12.78
CA LEU A 115 -16.17 -6.24 12.71
C LEU A 115 -17.57 -6.17 12.07
N PRO A 116 -18.61 -5.74 12.81
CA PRO A 116 -19.96 -5.68 12.26
C PRO A 116 -19.94 -4.90 10.96
N GLY A 117 -20.63 -5.40 9.93
CA GLY A 117 -20.66 -4.75 8.61
C GLY A 117 -21.10 -3.28 8.67
N SER A 118 -21.93 -2.92 9.67
CA SER A 118 -22.33 -1.54 9.98
C SER A 118 -21.16 -0.67 10.46
N ILE A 119 -20.30 -1.17 11.37
CA ILE A 119 -19.12 -0.45 11.85
C ILE A 119 -18.09 -0.33 10.72
N ARG A 120 -17.84 -1.41 9.97
CA ARG A 120 -16.96 -1.36 8.79
C ARG A 120 -17.45 -0.29 7.80
N TYR A 121 -18.74 -0.27 7.49
CA TYR A 121 -19.35 0.72 6.61
C TYR A 121 -19.19 2.14 7.15
N GLN A 122 -19.38 2.37 8.45
CA GLN A 122 -19.21 3.69 9.07
C GLN A 122 -17.76 4.19 9.01
N VAL A 123 -16.78 3.31 9.25
CA VAL A 123 -15.35 3.66 9.14
C VAL A 123 -14.98 3.99 7.70
N LEU A 124 -15.39 3.16 6.73
CA LEU A 124 -15.11 3.42 5.31
C LEU A 124 -15.82 4.70 4.82
N LYS A 125 -17.06 4.94 5.25
CA LYS A 125 -17.80 6.17 4.94
C LYS A 125 -17.10 7.40 5.52
N ARG A 126 -16.62 7.33 6.76
CA ARG A 126 -15.81 8.40 7.40
C ARG A 126 -14.55 8.68 6.59
N ALA A 127 -13.83 7.63 6.21
CA ALA A 127 -12.62 7.72 5.40
C ALA A 127 -12.88 8.06 3.92
N LYS A 128 -14.12 8.36 3.53
CA LYS A 128 -14.55 8.63 2.14
C LYS A 128 -14.09 7.56 1.15
N TYR A 129 -14.09 6.29 1.60
CA TYR A 129 -13.62 5.14 0.83
C TYR A 129 -12.17 5.28 0.35
N ARG A 130 -11.30 5.86 1.18
CA ARG A 130 -9.87 6.01 0.94
C ARG A 130 -9.05 5.44 2.10
N CYS A 131 -7.81 5.08 1.79
CA CYS A 131 -6.80 4.83 2.81
C CYS A 131 -6.50 6.14 3.55
N GLU A 132 -6.69 6.15 4.86
CA GLU A 132 -6.43 7.30 5.74
C GLU A 132 -4.92 7.61 5.82
N LEU A 133 -4.03 6.63 5.56
CA LEU A 133 -2.59 6.89 5.42
C LEU A 133 -2.22 7.43 4.04
N CYS A 134 -2.56 6.73 2.94
CA CYS A 134 -2.03 7.04 1.61
C CYS A 134 -2.99 7.71 0.61
N GLY A 135 -4.26 7.90 0.98
CA GLY A 135 -5.28 8.49 0.11
C GLY A 135 -5.80 7.58 -1.00
N GLY A 136 -5.25 6.37 -1.17
CA GLY A 136 -5.67 5.41 -2.19
C GLY A 136 -7.16 5.05 -2.09
N LEU A 137 -7.88 5.12 -3.21
CA LEU A 137 -9.33 4.87 -3.27
C LEU A 137 -9.65 3.36 -3.23
N GLU A 138 -10.80 2.97 -2.70
CA GLU A 138 -11.24 1.55 -2.61
C GLU A 138 -11.24 0.82 -3.97
N GLY A 139 -11.52 1.53 -5.07
CA GLY A 139 -11.45 0.96 -6.43
C GLY A 139 -10.03 0.73 -6.96
N GLN A 140 -9.00 1.32 -6.32
CA GLN A 140 -7.59 1.24 -6.71
C GLN A 140 -6.76 0.38 -5.74
N ALA A 141 -7.20 0.25 -4.48
CA ALA A 141 -6.53 -0.55 -3.47
C ALA A 141 -7.52 -1.15 -2.46
N ALA A 142 -7.32 -2.42 -2.11
CA ALA A 142 -8.19 -3.10 -1.16
C ALA A 142 -8.09 -2.47 0.23
N LEU A 143 -9.18 -1.87 0.72
CA LEU A 143 -9.23 -1.22 2.04
C LEU A 143 -9.60 -2.19 3.17
N GLN A 144 -8.90 -2.03 4.28
CA GLN A 144 -9.05 -2.76 5.52
C GLN A 144 -9.37 -1.78 6.65
N VAL A 145 -10.16 -2.22 7.62
CA VAL A 145 -10.40 -1.47 8.85
C VAL A 145 -9.49 -2.09 9.91
N ASP A 146 -8.62 -1.27 10.49
CA ASP A 146 -7.62 -1.67 11.48
C ASP A 146 -7.70 -0.80 12.72
N HIS A 147 -7.22 -1.29 13.87
CA HIS A 147 -7.23 -0.53 15.10
C HIS A 147 -6.16 0.56 15.10
N ILE A 148 -6.46 1.73 15.67
CA ILE A 148 -5.49 2.80 15.93
C ILE A 148 -4.58 2.34 17.06
N LEU A 149 -5.11 2.27 18.29
CA LEU A 149 -4.46 1.61 19.42
C LEU A 149 -4.55 0.08 19.20
N PRO A 150 -3.44 -0.63 19.02
CA PRO A 150 -3.47 -2.07 18.78
C PRO A 150 -4.12 -2.82 19.95
N LYS A 151 -4.88 -3.88 19.64
CA LYS A 151 -5.49 -4.74 20.68
C LYS A 151 -4.51 -5.31 21.69
N ALA A 152 -3.30 -5.68 21.23
CA ALA A 152 -2.24 -6.15 22.10
C ALA A 152 -1.83 -5.14 23.19
N ARG A 153 -2.26 -3.88 23.06
CA ARG A 153 -2.04 -2.76 23.99
C ARG A 153 -3.33 -2.23 24.62
N GLY A 154 -4.42 -2.99 24.57
CA GLY A 154 -5.69 -2.62 25.20
C GLY A 154 -6.62 -1.77 24.32
N GLY A 155 -6.40 -1.72 23.00
CA GLY A 155 -7.32 -1.09 22.07
C GLY A 155 -8.72 -1.73 22.07
N ALA A 156 -9.76 -0.90 22.21
CA ALA A 156 -11.16 -1.32 22.20
C ALA A 156 -11.69 -1.54 20.77
N ASP A 157 -12.75 -2.35 20.63
CA ASP A 157 -13.49 -2.59 19.39
C ASP A 157 -14.62 -1.58 19.20
N ASP A 158 -14.29 -0.29 19.20
CA ASP A 158 -15.25 0.78 18.96
C ASP A 158 -14.89 1.62 17.74
N LEU A 159 -15.88 2.35 17.23
CA LEU A 159 -15.76 3.17 16.03
C LEU A 159 -14.62 4.20 16.10
N PHE A 160 -14.26 4.65 17.30
CA PHE A 160 -13.25 5.66 17.53
C PHE A 160 -11.83 5.09 17.56
N ASN A 161 -11.68 3.78 17.76
CA ASN A 161 -10.39 3.11 17.68
C ASN A 161 -10.13 2.45 16.32
N PHE A 162 -10.94 2.73 15.30
CA PHE A 162 -10.76 2.16 13.95
C PHE A 162 -10.31 3.20 12.92
N GLN A 163 -9.47 2.75 11.98
CA GLN A 163 -9.04 3.50 10.80
C GLN A 163 -9.03 2.65 9.51
N ALA A 164 -9.25 3.29 8.36
CA ALA A 164 -9.28 2.64 7.06
C ALA A 164 -7.90 2.72 6.39
N LEU A 165 -7.25 1.58 6.15
CA LEU A 165 -5.94 1.51 5.50
C LEU A 165 -6.00 0.58 4.29
N CYS A 166 -5.28 0.89 3.21
CA CYS A 166 -5.10 -0.08 2.14
C CYS A 166 -4.27 -1.27 2.63
N SER A 167 -4.41 -2.43 1.98
CA SER A 167 -3.70 -3.66 2.37
C SER A 167 -2.20 -3.48 2.51
N THR A 168 -1.57 -2.64 1.68
CA THR A 168 -0.14 -2.34 1.73
C THR A 168 0.20 -1.50 2.96
N CYS A 169 -0.52 -0.40 3.18
CA CYS A 169 -0.33 0.47 4.34
C CYS A 169 -0.56 -0.28 5.65
N ASN A 170 -1.62 -1.10 5.70
CA ASN A 170 -1.94 -1.88 6.88
C ASN A 170 -0.87 -2.94 7.19
N ALA A 171 -0.35 -3.63 6.16
CA ALA A 171 0.69 -4.63 6.34
C ALA A 171 2.03 -4.04 6.84
N ASN A 172 2.27 -2.75 6.59
CA ASN A 172 3.46 -2.05 7.07
C ASN A 172 3.31 -1.53 8.51
N LYS A 173 2.08 -1.48 9.06
CA LYS A 173 1.83 -1.08 10.45
C LYS A 173 2.29 -2.18 11.38
N ARG A 174 3.14 -1.83 12.36
CA ARG A 174 3.58 -2.76 13.41
C ARG A 174 2.52 -2.81 14.50
N ASP A 175 2.48 -3.92 15.23
CA ASP A 175 1.68 -4.07 16.46
C ASP A 175 2.10 -3.12 17.60
N THR A 176 3.22 -2.42 17.42
CA THR A 176 3.72 -1.37 18.31
C THR A 176 3.30 0.05 17.93
N ASP A 177 2.63 0.22 16.79
CA ASP A 177 2.30 1.51 16.20
C ASP A 177 0.83 1.87 16.49
N ASP A 178 0.63 2.97 17.23
CA ASP A 178 -0.67 3.53 17.60
C ASP A 178 -1.00 4.82 16.83
N THR A 179 -0.32 5.08 15.72
CA THR A 179 -0.54 6.28 14.91
C THR A 179 -1.99 6.33 14.40
N ASP A 180 -2.63 7.46 14.68
CA ASP A 180 -3.98 7.81 14.22
C ASP A 180 -3.88 8.54 12.88
N PHE A 181 -4.17 7.84 11.78
CA PHE A 181 -4.18 8.44 10.45
C PHE A 181 -5.53 9.09 10.11
N ARG A 182 -6.52 9.08 11.02
CA ARG A 182 -7.79 9.75 10.78
C ARG A 182 -7.56 11.23 10.52
N GLY A 183 -8.28 11.74 9.54
CA GLY A 183 -8.23 13.14 9.14
C GLY A 183 -6.95 13.63 8.49
N VAL A 184 -5.92 12.79 8.33
CA VAL A 184 -4.78 13.06 7.44
C VAL A 184 -5.29 13.40 6.04
N ALA A 185 -6.34 12.71 5.58
CA ALA A 185 -7.01 13.03 4.31
C ALA A 185 -7.59 14.46 4.26
N GLU A 186 -8.13 14.97 5.37
CA GLU A 186 -8.61 16.35 5.44
C GLU A 186 -7.45 17.34 5.38
N THR A 187 -6.33 17.04 6.04
CA THR A 187 -5.15 17.93 6.02
C THR A 187 -4.61 18.18 4.61
N TYR A 188 -4.78 17.26 3.65
CA TYR A 188 -4.38 17.52 2.25
C TYR A 188 -5.11 18.70 1.59
N SER A 189 -6.23 19.13 2.18
CA SER A 189 -7.00 20.30 1.76
C SER A 189 -6.53 21.60 2.43
N ASP A 190 -5.58 21.55 3.36
CA ASP A 190 -5.09 22.74 4.06
C ASP A 190 -4.46 23.70 3.05
N ARG A 191 -4.86 24.97 3.15
CA ARG A 191 -4.39 26.09 2.35
C ARG A 191 -4.18 27.27 3.30
N GLU A 192 -3.18 28.08 3.00
CA GLU A 192 -2.90 29.30 3.74
C GLU A 192 -3.28 30.52 2.89
N VAL A 193 -3.97 31.48 3.51
CA VAL A 193 -4.30 32.77 2.87
C VAL A 193 -2.99 33.55 2.65
N ASP A 194 -2.89 34.28 1.54
CA ASP A 194 -1.69 35.04 1.15
C ASP A 194 -0.48 34.15 0.78
N CYS A 195 -0.63 32.82 0.73
CA CYS A 195 0.40 31.95 0.19
C CYS A 195 0.33 31.92 -1.33
N ILE A 196 1.39 32.39 -1.99
CA ILE A 196 1.48 32.47 -3.46
C ILE A 196 1.29 31.13 -4.16
N PHE A 197 1.55 30.01 -3.49
CA PHE A 197 1.36 28.67 -4.04
C PHE A 197 -0.02 28.10 -3.76
N CYS A 198 -0.66 28.46 -2.65
CA CYS A 198 -2.06 28.12 -2.40
C CYS A 198 -3.01 28.88 -3.34
N GLU A 199 -2.63 30.09 -3.74
CA GLU A 199 -3.41 30.98 -4.60
C GLU A 199 -2.99 30.94 -6.07
N LEU A 200 -2.23 29.90 -6.48
CA LEU A 200 -1.80 29.72 -7.86
C LEU A 200 -3.00 29.66 -8.81
N GLY A 201 -3.04 30.58 -9.78
CA GLY A 201 -3.98 30.51 -10.89
C GLY A 201 -3.69 29.33 -11.82
N ALA A 202 -4.75 28.68 -12.33
CA ALA A 202 -4.65 27.47 -13.17
C ALA A 202 -3.71 27.62 -14.39
N GLY A 203 -3.55 28.84 -14.94
CA GLY A 203 -2.69 29.11 -16.09
C GLY A 203 -1.19 28.92 -15.86
N ARG A 204 -0.73 28.78 -14.61
CA ARG A 204 0.69 28.55 -14.28
C ARG A 204 1.06 27.07 -14.10
N ILE A 205 0.07 26.19 -13.98
CA ILE A 205 0.29 24.77 -13.70
C ILE A 205 0.65 24.06 -15.00
N ILE A 206 1.85 23.50 -15.08
CA ILE A 206 2.33 22.77 -16.27
C ILE A 206 2.04 21.27 -16.21
N ALA A 207 1.82 20.74 -15.00
CA ALA A 207 1.33 19.39 -14.74
C ALA A 207 0.79 19.29 -13.31
N GLU A 208 -0.11 18.35 -13.07
CA GLU A 208 -0.58 18.02 -11.72
C GLU A 208 -0.82 16.53 -11.55
N ASN A 209 -0.74 16.06 -10.31
CA ASN A 209 -1.26 14.75 -9.90
C ASN A 209 -2.15 14.93 -8.66
N GLU A 210 -2.45 13.85 -7.95
CA GLU A 210 -3.39 13.85 -6.82
C GLU A 210 -2.94 14.77 -5.68
N LEU A 211 -1.64 14.86 -5.39
CA LEU A 211 -1.12 15.51 -4.18
C LEU A 211 -0.12 16.65 -4.46
N CYS A 212 0.32 16.86 -5.69
CA CYS A 212 1.24 17.94 -6.03
C CYS A 212 0.95 18.54 -7.41
N ILE A 213 1.50 19.72 -7.64
CA ILE A 213 1.51 20.44 -8.91
C ILE A 213 2.95 20.72 -9.32
N ALA A 214 3.17 20.92 -10.61
CA ALA A 214 4.43 21.41 -11.16
C ALA A 214 4.19 22.75 -11.86
N ILE A 215 5.10 23.70 -11.65
CA ILE A 215 5.10 25.03 -12.30
C ILE A 215 6.52 25.38 -12.74
N GLU A 216 6.67 26.20 -13.79
CA GLU A 216 7.97 26.84 -14.05
C GLU A 216 8.23 27.95 -13.01
N ASP A 217 9.48 28.03 -12.55
CA ASP A 217 9.95 29.07 -11.63
C ASP A 217 9.89 30.45 -12.33
N GLY A 218 9.42 31.47 -11.61
CA GLY A 218 9.36 32.84 -12.14
C GLY A 218 10.74 33.52 -12.22
N PHE A 219 11.72 33.01 -11.48
CA PHE A 219 13.11 33.45 -11.46
C PHE A 219 14.04 32.24 -11.66
N PRO A 220 14.02 31.64 -12.87
CA PRO A 220 14.69 30.37 -13.12
C PRO A 220 16.22 30.49 -12.97
N VAL A 221 16.85 29.52 -12.28
CA VAL A 221 18.33 29.40 -12.21
C VAL A 221 18.90 29.06 -13.59
N THR A 222 18.22 28.16 -14.30
CA THR A 222 18.46 27.83 -15.71
C THR A 222 17.12 27.65 -16.42
N GLN A 223 17.11 27.75 -17.76
CA GLN A 223 15.89 27.57 -18.54
C GLN A 223 15.23 26.21 -18.27
N HIS A 224 13.91 26.23 -18.06
CA HIS A 224 13.06 25.10 -17.61
C HIS A 224 13.25 24.68 -16.14
N HIS A 225 13.75 25.57 -15.29
CA HIS A 225 13.70 25.38 -13.84
C HIS A 225 12.25 25.22 -13.38
N THR A 226 11.94 24.06 -12.81
CA THR A 226 10.59 23.67 -12.41
C THR A 226 10.51 23.50 -10.90
N LEU A 227 9.40 23.95 -10.31
CA LEU A 227 9.06 23.72 -8.91
C LEU A 227 7.97 22.66 -8.81
N ILE A 228 8.19 21.64 -7.97
CA ILE A 228 7.18 20.64 -7.61
C ILE A 228 6.67 20.95 -6.21
N ILE A 229 5.38 21.19 -6.08
CA ILE A 229 4.76 21.81 -4.89
C ILE A 229 3.61 20.92 -4.42
N PRO A 230 3.58 20.46 -3.16
CA PRO A 230 2.43 19.74 -2.62
C PRO A 230 1.20 20.65 -2.63
N LYS A 231 0.03 20.08 -2.94
CA LYS A 231 -1.24 20.82 -2.93
C LYS A 231 -1.55 21.31 -1.52
N ARG A 232 -1.30 20.48 -0.50
CA ARG A 232 -1.39 20.86 0.91
C ARG A 232 -0.37 21.95 1.24
N HIS A 233 -0.79 22.97 1.96
CA HIS A 233 0.13 23.92 2.55
C HIS A 233 0.91 23.27 3.69
N VAL A 234 2.23 23.22 3.54
CA VAL A 234 3.15 22.69 4.54
C VAL A 234 4.45 23.45 4.41
N ALA A 235 4.94 24.02 5.50
CA ALA A 235 6.09 24.91 5.48
C ALA A 235 7.41 24.16 5.39
N ASP A 236 7.57 23.09 6.17
CA ASP A 236 8.80 22.31 6.26
C ASP A 236 8.71 21.01 5.45
N TYR A 237 9.77 20.68 4.72
CA TYR A 237 9.84 19.44 3.94
C TYR A 237 9.78 18.19 4.82
N PHE A 238 10.30 18.26 6.04
CA PHE A 238 10.30 17.14 6.98
C PHE A 238 8.91 16.87 7.58
N ASP A 239 7.94 17.79 7.38
CA ASP A 239 6.54 17.63 7.77
C ASP A 239 5.66 17.06 6.64
N LEU A 240 6.25 16.69 5.50
CA LEU A 240 5.54 15.98 4.44
C LEU A 240 5.19 14.56 4.88
N TYR A 241 3.95 14.17 4.62
CA TYR A 241 3.57 12.77 4.74
C TYR A 241 4.20 11.95 3.60
N GLN A 242 4.44 10.67 3.86
CA GLN A 242 5.01 9.75 2.86
C GLN A 242 4.29 9.77 1.49
N PRO A 243 2.95 9.88 1.39
CA PRO A 243 2.27 9.95 0.10
C PRO A 243 2.62 11.20 -0.70
N GLU A 244 2.78 12.35 -0.04
CA GLU A 244 3.18 13.59 -0.70
C GLU A 244 4.58 13.46 -1.26
N ARG A 245 5.51 12.87 -0.49
CA ARG A 245 6.87 12.56 -0.95
C ARG A 245 6.87 11.65 -2.18
N ASN A 246 6.03 10.61 -2.18
CA ASN A 246 5.90 9.70 -3.33
C ASN A 246 5.31 10.40 -4.57
N ALA A 247 4.32 11.26 -4.36
CA ALA A 247 3.68 12.03 -5.44
C ALA A 247 4.67 13.04 -6.06
N ILE A 248 5.46 13.72 -5.21
CA ILE A 248 6.54 14.62 -5.63
C ILE A 248 7.61 13.87 -6.41
N GLU A 249 8.06 12.72 -5.93
CA GLU A 249 9.06 11.89 -6.63
C GLU A 249 8.57 11.45 -8.02
N THR A 250 7.31 11.01 -8.10
CA THR A 250 6.69 10.66 -9.38
C THR A 250 6.67 11.87 -10.33
N MET A 251 6.31 13.05 -9.83
CA MET A 251 6.28 14.28 -10.62
C MET A 251 7.69 14.70 -11.07
N LEU A 252 8.72 14.56 -10.23
CA LEU A 252 10.12 14.83 -10.60
C LEU A 252 10.54 14.01 -11.82
N HIS A 253 10.23 12.72 -11.85
CA HIS A 253 10.54 11.87 -13.00
C HIS A 253 9.78 12.28 -14.27
N VAL A 254 8.49 12.61 -14.15
CA VAL A 254 7.67 13.08 -15.27
C VAL A 254 8.23 14.40 -15.84
N GLN A 255 8.54 15.38 -14.98
CA GLN A 255 9.07 16.67 -15.42
C GLN A 255 10.48 16.53 -15.98
N ARG A 256 11.35 15.68 -15.40
CA ARG A 256 12.67 15.38 -15.95
C ARG A 256 12.57 14.88 -17.38
N GLN A 257 11.68 13.92 -17.65
CA GLN A 257 11.53 13.37 -19.00
C GLN A 257 11.01 14.43 -19.98
N ARG A 258 9.98 15.19 -19.58
CA ARG A 258 9.46 16.29 -20.38
C ARG A 258 10.53 17.32 -20.75
N ILE A 259 11.39 17.69 -19.80
CA ILE A 259 12.47 18.65 -20.05
C ILE A 259 13.50 18.09 -21.04
N LEU A 260 13.89 16.81 -20.90
CA LEU A 260 14.81 16.16 -21.83
C LEU A 260 14.24 16.07 -23.24
N ASP A 261 12.94 15.83 -23.37
CA ASP A 261 12.26 15.78 -24.67
C ASP A 261 12.19 17.17 -25.34
N GLN A 262 12.17 18.24 -24.54
CA GLN A 262 12.08 19.63 -25.01
C GLN A 262 13.45 20.28 -25.28
N ASP A 263 14.47 19.92 -24.49
CA ASP A 263 15.82 20.46 -24.62
C ASP A 263 16.89 19.34 -24.60
N PRO A 264 17.29 18.86 -25.79
CA PRO A 264 18.31 17.83 -25.94
C PRO A 264 19.71 18.22 -25.43
N LYS A 265 19.95 19.52 -25.13
CA LYS A 265 21.24 19.98 -24.59
C LYS A 265 21.36 19.75 -23.07
N VAL A 266 20.27 19.39 -22.40
CA VAL A 266 20.30 19.10 -20.96
C VAL A 266 21.04 17.79 -20.74
N THR A 267 22.15 17.86 -20.01
CA THR A 267 23.04 16.73 -19.71
C THR A 267 22.99 16.31 -18.24
N GLY A 268 22.38 17.11 -17.37
CA GLY A 268 22.25 16.81 -15.95
C GLY A 268 21.13 17.58 -15.27
N PHE A 269 20.96 17.34 -13.97
CA PHE A 269 19.98 18.06 -13.14
C PHE A 269 20.55 18.29 -11.73
N ASN A 270 20.18 19.42 -11.13
CA ASN A 270 20.23 19.59 -9.70
C ASN A 270 18.81 19.50 -9.14
N VAL A 271 18.64 18.72 -8.09
CA VAL A 271 17.39 18.63 -7.33
C VAL A 271 17.68 19.14 -5.93
N GLY A 272 16.88 20.09 -5.44
CA GLY A 272 17.16 20.80 -4.20
C GLY A 272 15.90 21.24 -3.47
N ILE A 273 16.01 21.35 -2.15
CA ILE A 273 14.95 21.80 -1.25
C ILE A 273 15.60 22.68 -0.18
N ASN A 274 15.00 23.83 0.09
CA ASN A 274 15.36 24.66 1.22
C ASN A 274 14.31 24.50 2.32
N ALA A 275 14.72 24.04 3.50
CA ALA A 275 13.87 23.89 4.68
C ALA A 275 14.36 24.83 5.79
N GLY A 276 13.55 25.86 6.09
CA GLY A 276 13.84 26.91 7.07
C GLY A 276 14.61 28.12 6.51
N VAL A 277 14.52 29.23 7.24
CA VAL A 277 15.14 30.53 6.87
C VAL A 277 16.64 30.39 6.61
N SER A 278 17.36 29.69 7.49
CA SER A 278 18.82 29.52 7.39
C SER A 278 19.26 28.73 6.16
N ALA A 279 18.37 27.92 5.58
CA ALA A 279 18.61 27.21 4.33
C ALA A 279 18.25 28.06 3.08
N GLY A 280 17.76 29.29 3.27
CA GLY A 280 17.36 30.17 2.17
C GLY A 280 15.92 29.95 1.69
N GLN A 281 15.05 29.34 2.52
CA GLN A 281 13.63 29.24 2.19
C GLN A 281 12.96 30.62 2.29
N THR A 282 12.35 31.07 1.20
CA THR A 282 11.67 32.38 1.10
C THR A 282 10.16 32.25 1.07
N VAL A 283 9.64 31.16 0.51
CA VAL A 283 8.22 30.81 0.54
C VAL A 283 8.05 29.63 1.49
N PHE A 284 7.31 29.85 2.59
CA PHE A 284 7.02 28.84 3.61
C PHE A 284 5.91 27.89 3.19
N HIS A 285 6.06 27.35 1.98
CA HIS A 285 5.30 26.22 1.46
C HIS A 285 6.30 25.41 0.65
N VAL A 286 6.49 24.14 1.02
CA VAL A 286 7.48 23.23 0.43
C VAL A 286 7.42 23.29 -1.10
N HIS A 287 8.59 23.40 -1.72
CA HIS A 287 8.74 23.34 -3.16
C HIS A 287 10.07 22.67 -3.47
N VAL A 288 10.03 21.64 -4.31
CA VAL A 288 11.22 20.93 -4.75
C VAL A 288 11.69 21.52 -6.07
N HIS A 289 12.92 22.00 -6.09
CA HIS A 289 13.56 22.54 -7.28
C HIS A 289 14.04 21.40 -8.17
N LEU A 290 13.66 21.43 -9.45
CA LEU A 290 14.24 20.62 -10.52
C LEU A 290 14.93 21.55 -11.52
N ILE A 291 16.25 21.65 -11.42
CA ILE A 291 17.07 22.59 -12.19
C ILE A 291 17.83 21.81 -13.27
N PRO A 292 17.45 21.92 -14.56
CA PRO A 292 18.19 21.28 -15.64
C PRO A 292 19.55 21.94 -15.88
N ARG A 293 20.56 21.13 -16.15
CA ARG A 293 21.96 21.55 -16.35
C ARG A 293 22.44 21.19 -17.74
N ARG A 294 23.31 22.02 -18.29
CA ARG A 294 23.90 21.90 -19.63
C ARG A 294 25.41 22.04 -19.52
N ASP A 295 26.14 21.42 -20.44
CA ASP A 295 27.59 21.59 -20.47
C ASP A 295 27.94 23.07 -20.73
N GLY A 296 28.78 23.65 -19.86
CA GLY A 296 29.21 25.04 -19.95
C GLY A 296 28.26 26.08 -19.33
N ASP A 297 27.14 25.67 -18.73
CA ASP A 297 26.24 26.61 -18.03
C ASP A 297 26.81 27.18 -16.71
N ALA A 298 27.87 26.56 -16.19
CA ALA A 298 28.67 27.02 -15.08
C ALA A 298 30.16 26.83 -15.40
N ALA A 299 30.99 27.83 -15.07
CA ALA A 299 32.42 27.80 -15.35
C ALA A 299 33.15 26.63 -14.65
N ASP A 300 32.70 26.25 -13.45
CA ASP A 300 33.20 25.10 -12.70
C ASP A 300 32.01 24.43 -11.97
N PRO A 301 31.45 23.34 -12.52
CA PRO A 301 30.31 22.66 -11.91
C PRO A 301 30.70 21.79 -10.70
N LYS A 302 32.00 21.58 -10.43
CA LYS A 302 32.46 20.74 -9.32
C LYS A 302 31.95 21.30 -7.98
N GLY A 303 31.47 20.41 -7.13
CA GLY A 303 30.90 20.75 -5.82
C GLY A 303 29.39 20.91 -5.80
N GLY A 304 28.74 21.29 -6.91
CA GLY A 304 27.28 21.34 -7.05
C GLY A 304 26.58 21.99 -5.84
N VAL A 305 25.81 21.20 -5.09
CA VAL A 305 25.07 21.60 -3.88
C VAL A 305 25.95 22.30 -2.83
N ARG A 306 27.25 22.04 -2.79
CA ARG A 306 28.18 22.76 -1.88
C ARG A 306 28.24 24.27 -2.14
N GLY A 307 27.76 24.73 -3.31
CA GLY A 307 27.60 26.14 -3.65
C GLY A 307 26.68 26.92 -2.71
N VAL A 308 25.88 26.24 -1.87
CA VAL A 308 25.09 26.90 -0.80
C VAL A 308 25.96 27.72 0.16
N ILE A 309 27.23 27.32 0.35
CA ILE A 309 28.25 28.14 1.01
C ILE A 309 29.35 28.40 -0.04
N PRO A 310 29.35 29.57 -0.72
CA PRO A 310 30.23 29.82 -1.87
C PRO A 310 31.72 29.52 -1.60
N GLY A 311 32.23 29.89 -0.43
CA GLY A 311 33.62 29.63 -0.03
C GLY A 311 33.97 28.15 0.18
N LYS A 312 32.99 27.24 0.21
CA LYS A 312 33.17 25.78 0.41
C LYS A 312 32.78 24.96 -0.83
N GLN A 313 32.42 25.60 -1.94
CA GLN A 313 32.01 24.92 -3.16
C GLN A 313 33.13 24.03 -3.72
N LYS A 314 34.36 24.56 -3.77
CA LYS A 314 35.52 23.89 -4.38
C LYS A 314 36.28 23.03 -3.37
N TYR A 315 36.80 21.89 -3.84
CA TYR A 315 37.70 20.98 -3.14
C TYR A 315 38.48 20.13 -4.13
#